data_AF-S8DSB0-F1
#
_entry.id   AF-S8DSB0-F1
#
_cell.length_a   1.000
_cell.length_b   1.000
_cell.length_c   1.000
_cell.angle_alpha   90.00
_cell.angle_beta   90.00
_cell.angle_gamma   90.00
#
_symmetry.space_group_name_H-M   'P 1'
#
loop_
_entity.id
_entity.type
_entity.pdbx_description
1 polymer ?
#
loop_
_entity_poly.entity_id
_entity_poly.type
_entity_poly.pdbx_seq_one_letter_code
_entity_poly.pdbx_strand_id
1 'polypeptide(L)'
;MVSKRVFDLTHSDKTLTSVLAANPKESPGELGKRLYEEYHHGVHNPSATGGILSTVKSMLTSGSTAEEAKAATAEDEPSKEDLDRAAECGRFGTRPSDLFLKIYHDVLKTLDVDPWHGFVSPPLLGSRGVVPLTIIS
;
A
#
# COMPACT_ATOMS: atom_id res chain seq x y z
N MET A 1 -4.82 7.14 -6.85
CA MET A 1 -3.57 7.91 -6.69
C MET A 1 -2.84 7.59 -5.41
N VAL A 2 -1.54 7.25 -5.52
CA VAL A 2 -0.64 7.08 -4.36
C VAL A 2 -0.56 8.40 -3.59
N SER A 3 -0.88 8.36 -2.30
CA SER A 3 -0.90 9.57 -1.47
C SER A 3 0.51 10.16 -1.30
N LYS A 4 0.58 11.47 -1.02
CA LYS A 4 1.86 12.10 -0.67
C LYS A 4 2.52 11.40 0.53
N ARG A 5 1.71 10.99 1.51
CA ARG A 5 2.17 10.28 2.70
C ARG A 5 2.86 8.96 2.35
N VAL A 6 2.26 8.15 1.46
CA VAL A 6 2.87 6.91 0.98
C VAL A 6 4.13 7.19 0.15
N PHE A 7 4.09 8.20 -0.71
CA PHE A 7 5.26 8.60 -1.49
C PHE A 7 6.44 9.02 -0.58
N ASP A 8 6.18 9.78 0.47
CA ASP A 8 7.21 10.21 1.43
C ASP A 8 7.74 8.99 2.23
N LEU A 9 6.87 8.06 2.63
CA LEU A 9 7.26 6.79 3.28
C LEU A 9 8.17 5.94 2.39
N THR A 10 7.92 5.86 1.09
CA THR A 10 8.72 5.06 0.15
C THR A 10 10.09 5.68 -0.15
N HIS A 11 10.27 6.97 0.13
CA HIS A 11 11.52 7.71 -0.09
C HIS A 11 12.29 8.04 1.20
N SER A 12 11.75 7.66 2.36
CA SER A 12 12.41 7.89 3.66
C SER A 12 13.72 7.10 3.80
N ASP A 13 14.72 7.72 4.41
CA ASP A 13 15.96 7.09 4.87
C ASP A 13 15.82 6.48 6.29
N LYS A 14 14.79 6.89 7.02
CA LYS A 14 14.43 6.35 8.33
C LYS A 14 13.61 5.09 8.16
N THR A 15 14.18 3.97 8.59
CA THR A 15 13.59 2.64 8.63
C THR A 15 13.73 2.08 10.04
N LEU A 16 12.95 1.06 10.37
CA LEU A 16 13.10 0.36 11.65
C LEU A 16 14.53 -0.14 11.84
N THR A 17 15.15 -0.67 10.79
CA THR A 17 16.53 -1.15 10.83
C THR A 17 17.52 -0.01 11.07
N SER A 18 17.38 1.15 10.41
CA SER A 18 18.29 2.28 10.64
C SER A 18 18.13 2.89 12.03
N VAL A 19 16.89 2.97 12.54
CA VAL A 19 16.61 3.45 13.90
C VAL A 19 17.08 2.46 14.96
N LEU A 20 16.90 1.16 14.74
CA LEU A 20 17.39 0.10 15.63
C LEU A 20 18.92 0.04 15.64
N ALA A 21 19.57 0.23 14.49
CA ALA A 21 21.03 0.31 14.41
C ALA A 21 21.58 1.50 15.22
N ALA A 22 20.87 2.64 15.21
CA ALA A 22 21.23 3.80 16.03
C ALA A 22 20.98 3.57 17.53
N ASN A 23 19.94 2.81 17.89
CA ASN A 23 19.52 2.57 19.28
C ASN A 23 19.34 1.07 19.58
N PRO A 24 20.42 0.26 19.62
CA PRO A 24 20.32 -1.20 19.63
C PRO A 24 19.77 -1.82 20.92
N LYS A 25 19.60 -1.02 21.98
CA LYS A 25 19.06 -1.46 23.27
C LYS A 25 17.55 -1.19 23.43
N GLU A 26 16.97 -0.41 22.53
CA GLU A 26 15.53 -0.13 22.55
C GLU A 26 14.74 -1.28 21.93
N SER A 27 13.48 -1.45 22.33
CA SER A 27 12.65 -2.50 21.77
C SER A 27 12.21 -2.13 20.33
N PRO A 28 12.24 -3.06 19.37
CA PRO A 28 11.82 -2.78 17.99
C PRO A 28 10.37 -2.26 17.90
N GLY A 29 9.49 -2.73 18.78
CA GLY A 29 8.10 -2.29 18.83
C GLY A 29 7.96 -0.82 19.20
N GLU A 30 8.67 -0.35 20.23
CA GLU A 30 8.61 1.07 20.65
C GLU A 30 9.31 1.98 19.65
N LEU A 31 10.42 1.53 19.06
CA LEU A 31 11.08 2.26 17.98
C LEU A 31 10.15 2.46 16.78
N GLY A 32 9.39 1.43 16.44
CA GLY A 32 8.52 1.48 15.29
C GLY A 32 7.24 2.28 15.49
N LYS A 33 6.64 2.24 16.69
CA LYS A 33 5.56 3.16 17.06
C LYS A 33 6.00 4.61 16.94
N ARG A 34 7.19 4.95 17.44
CA ARG A 34 7.76 6.30 17.37
C ARG A 34 8.11 6.71 15.93
N LEU A 35 8.71 5.80 15.17
CA LEU A 35 9.10 6.06 13.78
C LEU A 35 7.88 6.36 12.90
N TYR A 36 6.76 5.68 13.15
CA TYR A 36 5.55 5.79 12.35
C TYR A 36 4.39 6.49 13.08
N GLU A 37 4.64 7.19 14.18
CA GLU A 37 3.63 7.85 15.02
C GLU A 37 2.76 8.82 14.20
N GLU A 38 3.42 9.67 13.39
CA GLU A 38 2.78 10.61 12.47
C GLU A 38 1.93 9.91 11.40
N TYR A 39 2.14 8.62 11.19
CA TYR A 39 1.46 7.79 10.20
C TYR A 39 0.37 6.91 10.85
N HIS A 40 0.20 6.89 12.17
CA HIS A 40 -0.86 6.12 12.84
C HIS A 40 -2.20 6.87 12.95
N HIS A 41 -2.28 8.13 12.52
CA HIS A 41 -3.46 8.99 12.67
C HIS A 41 -4.30 9.21 11.40
N GLY A 42 -4.04 8.45 10.33
CA GLY A 42 -4.71 8.63 9.04
C GLY A 42 -5.73 7.56 8.72
N VAL A 43 -7.03 7.89 8.83
CA VAL A 43 -8.11 7.29 8.04
C VAL A 43 -8.51 5.84 8.39
N HIS A 44 -9.11 5.64 9.58
CA HIS A 44 -10.22 4.67 9.69
C HIS A 44 -11.45 5.25 8.96
N ASN A 45 -11.37 5.41 7.64
CA ASN A 45 -12.56 5.61 6.83
C ASN A 45 -12.83 4.27 6.14
N PRO A 46 -13.81 3.48 6.62
CA PRO A 46 -14.10 2.14 6.09
C PRO A 46 -14.48 2.13 4.60
N SER A 47 -14.60 3.30 3.96
CA SER A 47 -14.85 3.47 2.54
C SER A 47 -13.59 3.68 1.68
N ALA A 48 -12.41 3.97 2.27
CA ALA A 48 -11.22 4.34 1.49
C ALA A 48 -10.43 3.13 0.96
N THR A 49 -10.64 1.97 1.58
CA THR A 49 -10.12 0.69 1.09
C THR A 49 -11.30 -0.03 0.47
N GLY A 50 -11.38 -0.03 -0.86
CA GLY A 50 -12.27 -0.89 -1.67
C GLY A 50 -11.89 -2.36 -1.52
N GLY A 51 -11.74 -2.82 -0.27
CA GLY A 51 -11.37 -4.17 0.06
C GLY A 51 -12.49 -5.13 -0.30
N ILE A 52 -12.13 -6.35 -0.63
CA ILE A 52 -13.02 -7.47 -0.92
C ILE A 52 -14.22 -7.53 0.04
N LEU A 53 -14.05 -7.15 1.31
CA LEU A 53 -15.12 -7.08 2.31
C LEU A 53 -16.26 -6.07 1.98
N SER A 54 -15.97 -4.87 1.49
CA SER A 54 -17.01 -3.90 1.11
C SER A 54 -17.74 -4.37 -0.15
N THR A 55 -17.01 -4.94 -1.10
CA THR A 55 -17.54 -5.50 -2.35
C THR A 55 -18.44 -6.71 -2.07
N VAL A 56 -18.02 -7.64 -1.21
CA VAL A 56 -18.82 -8.81 -0.82
C VAL A 56 -20.03 -8.41 0.02
N LYS A 57 -19.88 -7.43 0.92
CA LYS A 57 -21.03 -6.88 1.67
C LYS A 57 -22.04 -6.25 0.72
N SER A 58 -21.59 -5.46 -0.26
CA SER A 58 -22.44 -4.85 -1.28
C SER A 58 -23.16 -5.93 -2.09
N MET A 59 -22.45 -6.93 -2.61
CA MET A 59 -23.03 -8.05 -3.39
C MET A 59 -24.07 -8.85 -2.60
N LEU A 60 -23.82 -9.10 -1.31
CA LEU A 60 -24.76 -9.83 -0.45
C LEU A 60 -26.03 -9.01 -0.17
N THR A 61 -25.92 -7.69 -0.09
CA THR A 61 -27.07 -6.79 0.10
C THR A 61 -27.82 -6.44 -1.20
N SER A 62 -27.15 -6.44 -2.36
CA SER A 62 -27.73 -5.97 -3.63
C SER A 62 -28.19 -7.08 -4.58
N GLY A 63 -27.72 -8.32 -4.42
CA GLY A 63 -28.11 -9.44 -5.30
C GLY A 63 -27.70 -9.27 -6.77
N SER A 64 -26.59 -8.57 -7.02
CA SER A 64 -26.16 -8.14 -8.36
C SER A 64 -25.45 -9.24 -9.18
N THR A 65 -25.58 -9.14 -10.50
CA THR A 65 -25.04 -10.12 -11.48
C THR A 65 -23.56 -9.88 -11.81
N ALA A 66 -22.90 -10.87 -12.44
CA ALA A 66 -21.47 -10.86 -12.76
C ALA A 66 -21.01 -9.66 -13.63
N GLU A 67 -21.92 -9.01 -14.35
CA GLU A 67 -21.66 -7.83 -15.18
C GLU A 67 -21.53 -6.54 -14.35
N GLU A 68 -22.35 -6.39 -13.31
CA GLU A 68 -22.28 -5.30 -12.32
C GLU A 68 -21.10 -5.48 -11.36
N ALA A 69 -20.71 -6.73 -11.08
CA ALA A 69 -19.46 -7.03 -10.36
C ALA A 69 -18.23 -6.50 -11.12
N LYS A 70 -18.25 -6.60 -12.45
CA LYS A 70 -17.20 -6.10 -13.33
C LYS A 70 -17.19 -4.57 -13.39
N ALA A 71 -18.35 -3.93 -13.32
CA ALA A 71 -18.49 -2.47 -13.22
C ALA A 71 -18.05 -1.95 -11.83
N ALA A 72 -18.35 -2.65 -10.75
CA ALA A 72 -17.88 -2.31 -9.40
C ALA A 72 -16.36 -2.46 -9.24
N THR A 73 -15.72 -3.38 -9.99
CA THR A 73 -14.25 -3.43 -10.09
C THR A 73 -13.66 -2.44 -11.08
N ALA A 74 -14.44 -1.96 -12.06
CA ALA A 74 -13.99 -0.97 -13.04
C ALA A 74 -13.81 0.42 -12.40
N GLU A 75 -14.47 0.71 -11.28
CA GLU A 75 -14.28 1.96 -10.54
C GLU A 75 -12.97 2.03 -9.75
N ASP A 76 -12.24 0.93 -9.57
CA ASP A 76 -10.94 0.90 -8.85
C ASP A 76 -9.75 0.63 -9.78
N GLU A 77 -9.96 0.65 -11.11
CA GLU A 77 -8.84 0.50 -12.05
C GLU A 77 -8.01 1.80 -12.05
N PRO A 78 -6.71 1.76 -11.66
CA PRO A 78 -5.90 2.96 -11.50
C PRO A 78 -5.72 3.69 -12.83
N SER A 79 -5.84 5.02 -12.79
CA SER A 79 -5.62 5.87 -13.95
C SER A 79 -4.16 5.80 -14.43
N LYS A 80 -3.87 6.33 -15.61
CA LYS A 80 -2.47 6.42 -16.07
C LYS A 80 -1.62 7.28 -15.14
N GLU A 81 -2.18 8.35 -14.59
CA GLU A 81 -1.45 9.19 -13.61
C GLU A 81 -1.15 8.39 -12.33
N ASP A 82 -2.05 7.50 -11.92
CA ASP A 82 -1.84 6.63 -10.75
C ASP A 82 -0.69 5.64 -10.98
N LEU A 83 -0.61 5.07 -12.19
CA LEU A 83 0.48 4.18 -12.58
C LEU A 83 1.81 4.92 -12.71
N ASP A 84 1.79 6.14 -13.25
CA ASP A 84 2.97 7.02 -13.32
C ASP A 84 3.48 7.30 -11.91
N ARG A 85 2.58 7.65 -11.00
CA ARG A 85 2.91 7.93 -9.60
C ARG A 85 3.45 6.69 -8.87
N ALA A 86 2.90 5.52 -9.14
CA ALA A 86 3.43 4.27 -8.62
C ALA A 86 4.83 3.98 -9.19
N ALA A 87 5.06 4.24 -10.48
CA ALA A 87 6.37 4.07 -11.09
C ALA A 87 7.44 5.00 -10.47
N GLU A 88 7.08 6.23 -10.13
CA GLU A 88 7.95 7.20 -9.44
C GLU A 88 8.38 6.74 -8.04
N CYS A 89 7.63 5.84 -7.39
CA CYS A 89 8.01 5.28 -6.09
C CYS A 89 9.20 4.32 -6.17
N GLY A 90 9.45 3.73 -7.35
CA GLY A 90 10.46 2.71 -7.55
C GLY A 90 11.71 3.18 -8.28
N ARG A 91 12.84 2.50 -8.02
CA ARG A 91 14.11 2.71 -8.72
C ARG A 91 14.33 1.59 -9.73
N PHE A 92 13.40 1.45 -10.68
CA PHE A 92 13.34 0.31 -11.60
C PHE A 92 14.36 0.36 -12.75
N GLY A 93 15.04 1.50 -12.96
CA GLY A 93 15.93 1.74 -14.11
C GLY A 93 15.19 1.94 -15.43
N THR A 94 14.20 1.09 -15.72
CA THR A 94 13.22 1.22 -16.81
C THR A 94 11.81 1.13 -16.27
N ARG A 95 10.85 1.84 -16.88
CA ARG A 95 9.44 1.79 -16.47
C ARG A 95 8.90 0.35 -16.55
N PRO A 96 8.36 -0.22 -15.47
CA PRO A 96 7.71 -1.52 -15.50
C PRO A 96 6.45 -1.54 -16.37
N SER A 97 5.92 -2.73 -16.63
CA SER A 97 4.65 -2.88 -17.37
C SER A 97 3.46 -2.34 -16.56
N ASP A 98 2.41 -1.91 -17.26
CA ASP A 98 1.19 -1.43 -16.61
C ASP A 98 0.54 -2.49 -15.71
N LEU A 99 0.62 -3.78 -16.08
CA LEU A 99 0.13 -4.87 -15.23
C LEU A 99 0.88 -4.92 -13.90
N PHE A 100 2.21 -4.79 -13.92
CA PHE A 100 3.00 -4.72 -12.70
C PHE A 100 2.63 -3.48 -11.89
N LEU A 101 2.53 -2.32 -12.54
CA LEU A 101 2.22 -1.06 -11.86
C LEU A 101 0.83 -1.06 -11.21
N LYS A 102 -0.15 -1.77 -11.78
CA LYS A 102 -1.48 -1.97 -11.16
C LYS A 102 -1.35 -2.73 -9.84
N ILE A 103 -0.73 -3.91 -9.88
CA ILE A 103 -0.51 -4.74 -8.69
C ILE A 103 0.29 -3.96 -7.64
N TYR A 104 1.33 -3.27 -8.10
CA TYR A 104 2.23 -2.52 -7.23
C TYR A 104 1.54 -1.31 -6.59
N HIS A 105 0.71 -0.58 -7.34
CA HIS A 105 -0.14 0.49 -6.82
C HIS A 105 -1.07 0.00 -5.71
N ASP A 106 -1.69 -1.18 -5.87
CA ASP A 106 -2.58 -1.74 -4.86
C ASP A 106 -1.84 -2.11 -3.57
N VAL A 107 -0.61 -2.62 -3.70
CA VAL A 107 0.28 -2.82 -2.55
C VAL A 107 0.63 -1.49 -1.88
N LEU A 108 0.99 -0.45 -2.64
CA LEU A 108 1.31 0.87 -2.09
C LEU A 108 0.13 1.47 -1.31
N LYS A 109 -1.10 1.28 -1.77
CA LYS A 109 -2.33 1.73 -1.06
C LYS A 109 -2.47 1.09 0.32
N THR A 110 -1.88 -0.08 0.59
CA THR A 110 -1.95 -0.69 1.94
C THR A 110 -1.19 0.12 2.99
N LEU A 111 -0.16 0.86 2.59
CA LEU A 111 0.61 1.73 3.46
C LEU A 111 -0.18 2.98 3.89
N ASP A 112 -1.23 3.34 3.14
CA ASP A 112 -2.14 4.41 3.56
C ASP A 112 -2.92 3.99 4.81
N VAL A 113 -3.25 2.71 4.96
CA VAL A 113 -3.96 2.20 6.14
C VAL A 113 -3.02 2.09 7.34
N ASP A 114 -1.90 1.37 7.17
CA ASP A 114 -0.86 1.30 8.20
C ASP A 114 0.48 0.95 7.54
N PRO A 115 1.56 1.72 7.82
CA PRO A 115 2.89 1.50 7.26
C PRO A 115 3.50 0.12 7.55
N TRP A 116 2.95 -0.64 8.51
CA TRP A 116 3.40 -2.00 8.83
C TRP A 116 2.85 -3.09 7.90
N HIS A 117 1.83 -2.82 7.08
CA HIS A 117 1.23 -3.81 6.18
C HIS A 117 2.20 -4.36 5.12
N GLY A 118 3.31 -3.66 4.85
CA GLY A 118 4.28 -4.05 3.82
C GLY A 118 5.14 -5.27 4.15
N PHE A 119 5.10 -5.81 5.37
CA PHE A 119 6.01 -6.85 5.94
C PHE A 119 7.51 -6.51 5.92
N VAL A 120 7.92 -5.53 5.13
CA VAL A 120 9.23 -4.91 5.05
C VAL A 120 9.09 -3.41 5.29
N SER A 121 10.21 -2.71 5.55
CA SER A 121 10.18 -1.25 5.69
C SER A 121 9.61 -0.58 4.43
N PRO A 122 8.74 0.44 4.53
CA PRO A 122 8.15 1.13 3.39
C PRO A 122 9.15 1.59 2.30
N PRO A 123 10.37 2.08 2.62
CA PRO A 123 11.36 2.42 1.59
C PRO A 123 11.85 1.23 0.75
N LEU A 124 11.90 0.03 1.32
CA LEU A 124 12.29 -1.18 0.60
C LEU A 124 11.17 -1.65 -0.33
N LEU A 125 9.92 -1.60 0.16
CA LEU A 125 8.72 -1.91 -0.63
C LEU A 125 8.58 -0.94 -1.81
N GLY A 126 8.72 0.36 -1.53
CA GLY A 126 8.79 1.47 -2.47
C GLY A 126 9.85 1.28 -3.55
N SER A 127 11.11 1.32 -3.13
CA SER A 127 12.19 1.47 -4.09
C SER A 127 12.46 0.25 -4.99
N ARG A 128 12.04 -0.96 -4.60
CA ARG A 128 12.34 -2.20 -5.34
C ARG A 128 11.11 -2.89 -5.93
N GLY A 129 9.90 -2.40 -5.66
CA GLY A 129 8.68 -3.05 -6.14
C GLY A 129 8.42 -4.41 -5.51
N VAL A 130 8.75 -4.57 -4.22
CA VAL A 130 8.45 -5.81 -3.50
C VAL A 130 6.95 -5.91 -3.28
N VAL A 131 6.32 -6.96 -3.80
CA VAL A 131 4.89 -7.24 -3.69
C VAL A 131 4.72 -8.46 -2.78
N PRO A 132 4.35 -8.29 -1.49
CA PRO A 132 4.09 -9.43 -0.61
C PRO A 132 2.81 -10.14 -1.05
N LEU A 133 2.91 -11.44 -1.35
CA LEU A 133 1.80 -12.29 -1.77
C LEU A 133 1.64 -13.44 -0.80
N THR A 134 0.41 -13.70 -0.35
CA THR A 134 0.06 -14.88 0.46
C THR A 134 -0.70 -15.88 -0.40
N ILE A 135 -0.24 -17.13 -0.42
CA ILE A 135 -0.93 -18.25 -1.10
C ILE A 135 -1.78 -18.96 -0.06
N ILE A 136 -3.09 -18.99 -0.27
CA ILE A 136 -4.05 -19.74 0.54
C ILE A 136 -4.46 -20.96 -0.28
N SER A 137 -4.28 -22.16 0.29
CA SER A 137 -4.64 -23.45 -0.32
C SER A 137 -5.85 -24.07 0.35
#